data_AF-A0AAW8BXT1-F1
#
_entry.id   AF-A0AAW8BXT1-F1
#
_cell.length_a   1.000
_cell.length_b   1.000
_cell.length_c   1.000
_cell.angle_alpha   90.00
_cell.angle_beta   90.00
_cell.angle_gamma   90.00
#
_symmetry.space_group_name_H-M   'P 1'
#
loop_
_entity.id
_entity.type
_entity.pdbx_description
1 polymer ?
#
loop_
_entity_poly.entity_id
_entity_poly.type
_entity_poly.pdbx_seq_one_letter_code
_entity_poly.pdbx_strand_id
1 'polypeptide(L)'
;MSETLKLSEAAKLCGVSATTLKLLIADQLLPQAIRATNGGAYLPDDAVPTWEECRRLIEKRRDYHLARAVKLVDRIGVEMEAVRNDIAEARENPNEPLGVDLLSCSVWGHSGQTTLATVLQQFELARMNIERYHEALVAIYERDRP
;
A
#
# COMPACT_ATOMS: atom_id res chain seq x y z
N MET A 1 -28.86 -21.66 0.53
CA MET A 1 -27.71 -21.31 1.39
C MET A 1 -26.49 -21.55 0.52
N SER A 2 -25.73 -20.51 0.19
CA SER A 2 -24.49 -20.68 -0.59
C SER A 2 -23.49 -21.50 0.20
N GLU A 3 -22.78 -22.40 -0.48
CA GLU A 3 -21.71 -23.18 0.13
C GLU A 3 -20.48 -22.29 0.30
N THR A 4 -19.81 -22.37 1.45
CA THR A 4 -18.59 -21.58 1.68
C THR A 4 -17.36 -22.36 1.23
N LEU A 5 -16.62 -21.79 0.29
CA LEU A 5 -15.43 -22.39 -0.28
C LEU A 5 -14.17 -21.96 0.46
N LYS A 6 -13.22 -22.89 0.61
CA LYS A 6 -11.86 -22.55 1.02
C LYS A 6 -11.21 -21.68 -0.04
N LEU A 7 -10.31 -20.79 0.37
CA LEU A 7 -9.50 -19.97 -0.53
C LEU A 7 -8.81 -20.76 -1.66
N SER A 8 -8.35 -21.98 -1.39
CA SER A 8 -7.75 -22.85 -2.40
C SER A 8 -8.72 -23.36 -3.46
N GLU A 9 -9.99 -23.51 -3.10
CA GLU A 9 -11.06 -23.93 -4.03
C GLU A 9 -11.53 -22.72 -4.84
N ALA A 10 -11.78 -21.59 -4.18
CA ALA A 10 -12.08 -20.33 -4.84
C ALA A 10 -10.97 -19.92 -5.83
N ALA A 11 -9.70 -20.08 -5.46
CA ALA A 11 -8.54 -19.85 -6.34
C ALA A 11 -8.60 -20.67 -7.63
N LYS A 12 -9.03 -21.94 -7.56
CA LYS A 12 -9.19 -22.78 -8.74
C LYS A 12 -10.32 -22.29 -9.64
N LEU A 13 -11.44 -21.85 -9.05
CA LEU A 13 -12.60 -21.36 -9.79
C LEU A 13 -12.33 -20.02 -10.49
N CYS A 14 -11.74 -19.05 -9.79
CA CYS A 14 -11.46 -17.72 -10.35
C CYS A 14 -10.19 -17.66 -11.20
N GLY A 15 -9.32 -18.66 -11.11
CA GLY A 15 -8.06 -18.73 -11.85
C GLY A 15 -6.91 -17.94 -11.22
N VAL A 16 -7.07 -17.19 -10.13
CA VAL A 16 -5.94 -16.53 -9.44
C VAL A 16 -5.37 -17.36 -8.29
N SER A 17 -4.13 -17.07 -7.89
CA SER A 17 -3.51 -17.76 -6.75
C SER A 17 -4.25 -17.47 -5.45
N ALA A 18 -4.24 -18.43 -4.51
CA ALA A 18 -4.79 -18.20 -3.17
C ALA A 18 -4.08 -17.06 -2.42
N THR A 19 -2.79 -16.83 -2.71
CA THR A 19 -2.02 -15.70 -2.16
C THR A 19 -2.57 -14.36 -2.68
N THR A 20 -2.90 -14.28 -3.96
CA THR A 20 -3.52 -13.10 -4.57
C THR A 20 -4.90 -12.82 -3.96
N LEU A 21 -5.73 -13.85 -3.77
CA LEU A 21 -7.02 -13.67 -3.10
C LEU A 21 -6.85 -13.22 -1.64
N LYS A 22 -5.86 -13.75 -0.90
CA LYS A 22 -5.53 -13.27 0.45
C LYS A 22 -5.15 -11.79 0.46
N LEU A 23 -4.36 -11.34 -0.53
CA LEU A 23 -4.00 -9.94 -0.69
C LEU A 23 -5.26 -9.07 -0.88
N LEU A 24 -6.16 -9.46 -1.79
CA LEU A 24 -7.42 -8.74 -2.03
C LEU A 24 -8.33 -8.69 -0.79
N ILE A 25 -8.42 -9.80 -0.04
CA ILE A 25 -9.20 -9.87 1.21
C ILE A 25 -8.57 -9.01 2.30
N ALA A 26 -7.24 -9.01 2.42
CA ALA A 26 -6.53 -8.19 3.40
C ALA A 26 -6.79 -6.69 3.18
N ASP A 27 -6.88 -6.29 1.91
CA ASP A 27 -7.19 -4.92 1.49
C ASP A 27 -8.68 -4.61 1.39
N GLN A 28 -9.56 -5.52 1.85
CA GLN A 28 -11.02 -5.37 1.84
C GLN A 28 -11.63 -5.17 0.44
N LEU A 29 -10.96 -5.65 -0.61
CA LEU A 29 -11.44 -5.59 -1.99
C LEU A 29 -12.43 -6.72 -2.32
N LEU A 30 -12.56 -7.70 -1.43
CA LEU A 30 -13.54 -8.78 -1.48
C LEU A 30 -14.35 -8.79 -0.17
N PRO A 31 -15.29 -7.85 0.01
CA PRO A 31 -16.03 -7.68 1.28
C PRO A 31 -16.90 -8.89 1.65
N GLN A 32 -17.24 -9.74 0.67
CA GLN A 32 -17.96 -11.00 0.88
C GLN A 32 -17.13 -12.08 1.60
N ALA A 33 -15.82 -11.88 1.77
CA ALA A 33 -14.96 -12.88 2.38
C ALA A 33 -15.25 -13.06 3.87
N ILE A 34 -15.44 -14.31 4.28
CA ILE A 34 -15.72 -14.68 5.66
C ILE A 34 -14.41 -15.09 6.31
N ARG A 35 -14.05 -14.43 7.42
CA ARG A 35 -12.91 -14.83 8.24
C ARG A 35 -13.36 -15.80 9.34
N ALA A 36 -12.74 -16.96 9.38
CA ALA A 36 -12.92 -17.91 10.47
C ALA A 36 -12.10 -17.52 11.69
N THR A 37 -12.51 -18.01 12.87
CA THR A 37 -11.84 -17.82 14.16
C THR A 37 -10.41 -18.36 14.18
N ASN A 38 -10.07 -19.31 13.32
CA ASN A 38 -8.71 -19.84 13.17
C ASN A 38 -7.81 -19.01 12.23
N GLY A 39 -8.28 -17.86 11.73
CA GLY A 39 -7.54 -17.01 10.79
C GLY A 39 -7.63 -17.43 9.32
N GLY A 40 -8.36 -18.51 9.00
CA GLY A 40 -8.69 -18.87 7.62
C GLY A 40 -9.67 -17.88 6.99
N ALA A 41 -9.62 -17.74 5.66
CA ALA A 41 -10.63 -16.97 4.91
C ALA A 41 -11.33 -17.86 3.89
N TYR A 42 -12.62 -17.60 3.74
CA TYR A 42 -13.57 -18.35 2.93
C TYR A 42 -14.35 -17.38 2.03
N LEU A 43 -14.81 -17.86 0.89
CA LEU A 43 -15.69 -17.11 0.00
C LEU A 43 -16.97 -17.91 -0.22
N PRO A 44 -18.15 -17.30 -0.18
CA PRO A 44 -19.37 -17.91 -0.69
C PRO A 44 -19.19 -18.31 -2.16
N ASP A 45 -19.69 -19.48 -2.56
CA ASP A 45 -19.58 -20.01 -3.92
C ASP A 45 -20.15 -19.07 -5.00
N ASP A 46 -21.26 -18.42 -4.70
CA ASP A 46 -21.96 -17.42 -5.52
C ASP A 46 -21.27 -16.05 -5.55
N ALA A 47 -20.25 -15.84 -4.71
CA ALA A 47 -19.54 -14.58 -4.56
C ALA A 47 -18.04 -14.70 -4.87
N VAL A 48 -17.60 -15.81 -5.49
CA VAL A 48 -16.23 -15.95 -5.99
C VAL A 48 -16.04 -14.99 -7.18
N PRO A 49 -15.05 -14.08 -7.13
CA PRO A 49 -14.81 -13.16 -8.24
C PRO A 49 -14.36 -13.92 -9.48
N THR A 50 -14.68 -13.39 -10.65
CA THR A 50 -14.15 -13.88 -11.93
C THR A 50 -12.66 -13.51 -12.09
N TRP A 51 -11.97 -14.20 -13.01
CA TRP A 51 -10.58 -13.87 -13.40
C TRP A 51 -10.42 -12.38 -13.76
N GLU A 52 -11.33 -11.88 -14.61
CA GLU A 52 -11.31 -10.50 -15.09
C GLU A 52 -11.55 -9.49 -13.96
N GLU A 53 -12.43 -9.81 -13.01
CA GLU A 53 -12.64 -8.98 -11.83
C GLU A 53 -11.41 -8.93 -10.95
N CYS A 54 -10.75 -10.07 -10.70
CA CYS A 54 -9.51 -10.10 -9.95
C CYS A 54 -8.42 -9.26 -10.63
N ARG A 55 -8.23 -9.44 -11.93
CA ARG A 55 -7.27 -8.65 -12.72
C ARG A 55 -7.53 -7.16 -12.60
N ARG A 56 -8.76 -6.73 -12.85
CA ARG A 56 -9.17 -5.32 -12.75
C ARG A 56 -8.95 -4.75 -11.35
N LEU A 57 -9.26 -5.51 -10.30
CA LEU A 57 -9.02 -5.08 -8.91
C LEU A 57 -7.53 -4.86 -8.63
N ILE A 58 -6.67 -5.78 -9.09
CA ILE A 58 -5.23 -5.72 -8.89
C ILE A 58 -4.62 -4.55 -9.67
N GLU A 59 -5.00 -4.38 -10.94
CA GLU A 59 -4.56 -3.25 -11.76
C GLU A 59 -4.93 -1.91 -11.13
N LYS A 60 -6.22 -1.75 -10.78
CA LYS A 60 -6.72 -0.53 -10.14
C LYS A 60 -6.00 -0.24 -8.83
N ARG A 61 -5.72 -1.27 -8.02
CA ARG A 61 -5.10 -1.10 -6.72
C ARG A 61 -3.61 -0.80 -6.83
N ARG A 62 -2.89 -1.43 -7.77
CA ARG A 62 -1.51 -1.09 -8.12
C ARG A 62 -1.40 0.37 -8.53
N ASP A 63 -2.28 0.82 -9.43
CA ASP A 63 -2.30 2.20 -9.91
C ASP A 63 -2.59 3.19 -8.76
N TYR A 64 -3.57 2.87 -7.90
CA TYR A 64 -3.82 3.65 -6.69
C TYR A 64 -2.57 3.83 -5.80
N HIS A 65 -1.80 2.76 -5.59
CA HIS A 65 -0.58 2.83 -4.78
C HIS A 65 0.54 3.62 -5.48
N LEU A 66 0.67 3.50 -6.80
CA LEU A 66 1.61 4.32 -7.59
C LEU A 66 1.26 5.81 -7.51
N ALA A 67 -0.01 6.16 -7.73
CA ALA A 67 -0.49 7.54 -7.61
C ALA A 67 -0.28 8.10 -6.20
N ARG A 68 -0.48 7.28 -5.16
CA ARG A 68 -0.18 7.66 -3.78
C ARG A 68 1.31 7.86 -3.54
N ALA A 69 2.16 7.00 -4.08
CA ALA A 69 3.61 7.09 -3.94
C ALA A 69 4.16 8.38 -4.56
N VAL A 70 3.68 8.78 -5.74
CA VAL A 70 4.04 10.07 -6.35
C VAL A 70 3.77 11.24 -5.41
N LYS A 71 2.56 11.31 -4.83
CA LYS A 71 2.20 12.37 -3.87
C LYS A 71 3.11 12.39 -2.63
N LEU A 72 3.55 11.23 -2.18
CA LEU A 72 4.47 11.11 -1.03
C LEU A 72 5.87 11.57 -1.41
N VAL A 73 6.35 11.28 -2.62
CA VAL A 73 7.63 11.81 -3.14
C VAL A 73 7.60 13.33 -3.24
N ASP A 74 6.51 13.90 -3.78
CA ASP A 74 6.34 15.35 -3.84
C ASP A 74 6.38 15.97 -2.44
N ARG A 75 5.71 15.33 -1.48
CA ARG A 75 5.73 15.78 -0.09
C ARG A 75 7.12 15.68 0.54
N ILE A 76 7.87 14.59 0.31
CA ILE A 76 9.27 14.47 0.75
C ILE A 76 10.10 15.65 0.22
N GLY A 77 9.90 16.03 -1.04
CA GLY A 77 10.56 17.20 -1.63
C GLY A 77 10.28 18.49 -0.85
N VAL A 78 9.02 18.74 -0.48
CA VAL A 78 8.63 19.90 0.33
C VAL A 78 9.31 19.90 1.71
N GLU A 79 9.29 18.76 2.42
CA GLU A 79 9.93 18.65 3.73
C GLU A 79 11.45 18.83 3.66
N MET A 80 12.09 18.31 2.60
CA MET A 80 13.53 18.48 2.38
C MET A 80 13.91 19.94 2.09
N GLU A 81 13.07 20.67 1.36
CA GLU A 81 13.30 22.11 1.13
C GLU A 81 13.12 22.93 2.40
N ALA A 82 12.19 22.57 3.29
CA ALA A 82 12.07 23.19 4.60
C ALA A 82 13.35 23.00 5.45
N VAL A 83 13.87 21.77 5.50
CA VAL A 83 15.17 21.48 6.15
C VAL A 83 16.32 22.26 5.51
N ARG A 84 16.34 22.40 4.18
CA ARG A 84 17.35 23.20 3.48
C ARG A 84 17.31 24.67 3.89
N ASN A 85 16.11 25.23 4.05
CA ASN A 85 15.92 26.62 4.47
C ASN A 85 16.46 26.84 5.89
N ASP A 86 16.13 25.95 6.84
CA ASP A 86 16.66 26.01 8.21
C ASP A 86 18.19 25.96 8.25
N ILE A 87 18.81 25.16 7.37
CA ILE A 87 20.28 25.09 7.26
C ILE A 87 20.85 26.40 6.69
N ALA A 88 20.20 26.99 5.68
CA ALA A 88 20.63 28.25 5.11
C ALA A 88 20.55 29.39 6.15
N GLU A 89 19.43 29.47 6.87
CA GLU A 89 19.22 30.44 7.95
C GLU A 89 20.24 30.30 9.07
N ALA A 90 20.53 29.07 9.52
CA ALA A 90 21.56 28.82 10.54
C ALA A 90 22.97 29.26 10.09
N ARG A 91 23.26 29.24 8.79
CA ARG A 91 24.54 29.74 8.24
C ARG A 91 24.59 31.26 8.18
N GLU A 92 23.45 31.90 7.88
CA GLU A 92 23.33 33.36 7.81
C GLU A 92 23.32 33.99 9.21
N ASN A 93 22.67 33.32 10.18
CA ASN A 93 22.46 33.80 11.54
C ASN A 93 23.02 32.82 12.59
N PRO A 94 24.35 32.69 12.74
CA PRO A 94 24.98 31.63 13.55
C PRO A 94 24.73 31.72 15.06
N ASN A 95 24.19 32.84 15.55
CA ASN A 95 23.87 33.04 16.97
C ASN A 95 22.39 32.77 17.30
N GLU A 96 21.57 32.48 16.29
CA GLU A 96 20.14 32.19 16.47
C GLU A 96 19.90 30.69 16.69
N PRO A 97 18.77 30.31 17.30
CA PRO A 97 18.40 28.90 17.44
C PRO A 97 18.27 28.20 16.08
N LEU A 98 18.61 26.91 16.05
CA LEU A 98 18.36 26.08 14.85
C LEU A 98 16.86 25.94 14.58
N GLY A 99 16.49 25.96 13.30
CA GLY A 99 15.11 25.81 12.86
C GLY A 99 14.49 24.46 13.21
N VAL A 100 13.17 24.45 13.32
CA VAL A 100 12.38 23.32 13.81
C VAL A 100 12.37 22.16 12.84
N ASP A 101 12.36 22.41 11.53
CA ASP A 101 12.30 21.37 10.50
C ASP A 101 13.62 20.59 10.47
N LEU A 102 14.75 21.28 10.60
CA LEU A 102 16.06 20.66 10.76
C LEU A 102 16.12 19.79 12.04
N LEU A 103 15.65 20.31 13.17
CA LEU A 103 15.70 19.59 14.45
C LEU A 103 14.73 18.40 14.51
N SER A 104 13.62 18.46 13.79
CA SER A 104 12.56 17.45 13.82
C SER A 104 12.56 16.47 12.65
N CYS A 105 13.46 16.65 11.66
CA CYS A 105 13.48 15.87 10.42
C CYS A 105 13.54 14.34 10.63
N SER A 106 14.22 13.89 11.68
CA SER A 106 14.37 12.48 12.07
C SER A 106 13.47 12.05 13.23
N VAL A 107 12.71 13.00 13.81
CA VAL A 107 11.90 12.75 14.99
C VAL A 107 10.54 12.16 14.60
N TRP A 108 10.22 11.05 15.26
CA TRP A 108 8.96 10.34 15.14
C TRP A 108 7.97 10.95 16.16
N GLY A 109 7.42 12.12 15.85
CA GLY A 109 6.62 12.90 16.80
C GLY A 109 5.12 12.56 16.77
N HIS A 110 4.53 12.33 17.96
CA HIS A 110 3.08 12.23 18.21
C HIS A 110 2.32 13.57 18.03
N SER A 111 2.98 14.63 17.57
CA SER A 111 2.52 16.01 17.67
C SER A 111 1.94 16.53 16.36
N GLY A 112 1.01 15.82 15.72
CA GLY A 112 0.09 16.33 14.68
C GLY A 112 0.68 16.96 13.40
N GLN A 113 1.98 17.25 13.35
CA GLN A 113 2.71 17.77 12.20
C GLN A 113 3.40 16.60 11.49
N THR A 114 3.29 16.59 10.17
CA THR A 114 3.86 15.51 9.36
C THR A 114 5.34 15.78 9.17
N THR A 115 6.22 15.07 9.89
CA THR A 115 7.68 15.22 9.74
C THR A 115 8.19 14.45 8.51
N LEU A 116 9.38 14.81 8.02
CA LEU A 116 10.07 14.05 6.96
C LEU A 116 10.12 12.54 7.27
N ALA A 117 10.47 12.16 8.51
CA ALA A 117 10.45 10.77 8.97
C ALA A 117 9.08 10.08 8.78
N THR A 118 7.99 10.80 9.09
CA THR A 118 6.62 10.29 8.93
C THR A 118 6.28 10.06 7.46
N VAL A 119 6.63 10.99 6.57
CA VAL A 119 6.36 10.84 5.12
C VAL A 119 7.18 9.70 4.52
N LEU A 120 8.44 9.56 4.93
CA LEU A 120 9.30 8.45 4.50
C LEU A 120 8.73 7.09 4.92
N GLN A 121 8.21 6.96 6.14
CA GLN A 121 7.54 5.73 6.57
C GLN A 121 6.29 5.43 5.71
N GLN A 122 5.47 6.45 5.45
CA GLN A 122 4.28 6.27 4.60
C GLN A 122 4.65 5.86 3.18
N PHE A 123 5.75 6.42 2.64
CA PHE A 123 6.27 6.05 1.34
C PHE A 123 6.75 4.59 1.33
N GLU A 124 7.46 4.15 2.37
CA GLU A 124 7.91 2.76 2.51
C GLU A 124 6.72 1.78 2.51
N LEU A 125 5.66 2.09 3.27
CA LEU A 125 4.43 1.29 3.25
C LEU A 125 3.75 1.30 1.87
N ALA A 126 3.77 2.44 1.15
CA ALA A 126 3.23 2.51 -0.21
C ALA A 126 4.06 1.64 -1.18
N ARG A 127 5.40 1.68 -1.09
CA ARG A 127 6.34 0.86 -1.88
C ARG A 127 6.07 -0.63 -1.69
N MET A 128 5.97 -1.10 -0.45
CA MET A 128 5.66 -2.51 -0.15
C MET A 128 4.34 -2.95 -0.79
N ASN A 129 3.31 -2.09 -0.80
CA ASN A 129 2.05 -2.40 -1.45
C ASN A 129 2.17 -2.42 -2.97
N ILE A 130 2.93 -1.49 -3.57
CA ILE A 130 3.22 -1.51 -5.01
C ILE A 130 3.84 -2.85 -5.41
N GLU A 131 4.84 -3.32 -4.65
CA GLU A 131 5.53 -4.59 -4.93
C GLU A 131 4.56 -5.77 -4.88
N ARG A 132 3.79 -5.91 -3.80
CA ARG A 132 2.81 -7.01 -3.64
C ARG A 132 1.79 -7.04 -4.77
N TYR A 133 1.25 -5.89 -5.16
CA TYR A 133 0.28 -5.81 -6.26
C TYR A 133 0.93 -5.97 -7.64
N HIS A 134 2.20 -5.57 -7.79
CA HIS A 134 2.93 -5.81 -9.02
C HIS A 134 3.23 -7.30 -9.23
N GLU A 135 3.69 -8.01 -8.19
CA GLU A 135 3.88 -9.47 -8.23
C GLU A 135 2.57 -10.20 -8.57
N ALA A 136 1.47 -9.81 -7.93
CA ALA A 136 0.15 -10.39 -8.23
C ALA A 136 -0.28 -10.14 -9.69
N LEU A 137 0.04 -8.96 -10.24
CA LEU A 137 -0.28 -8.62 -11.62
C LEU A 137 0.60 -9.38 -12.63
N VAL A 138 1.90 -9.52 -12.34
CA VAL A 138 2.83 -10.31 -13.18
C VAL A 138 2.36 -11.77 -13.25
N ALA A 139 1.98 -12.37 -12.11
CA ALA A 139 1.46 -13.73 -12.07
C ALA A 139 0.18 -13.91 -12.90
N ILE A 140 -0.67 -12.87 -12.99
CA ILE A 140 -1.85 -12.87 -13.88
C ILE A 140 -1.42 -12.89 -15.34
N TYR A 141 -0.52 -11.99 -15.73
CA TYR A 141 -0.05 -11.89 -17.10
C TYR A 141 0.72 -13.10 -17.59
N GLU A 142 1.49 -13.75 -16.71
CA GLU A 142 2.18 -15.00 -17.05
C GLU A 142 1.20 -16.13 -17.38
N ARG A 143 0.03 -16.16 -16.72
CA ARG A 143 -1.02 -17.15 -16.99
C ARG A 143 -1.80 -16.85 -18.28
N ASP A 144 -1.86 -15.58 -18.68
CA ASP A 144 -2.46 -15.15 -19.96
C ASP A 144 -1.55 -15.42 -21.17
N ARG A 145 -0.28 -15.84 -20.96
CA ARG A 145 0.62 -16.19 -22.07
C ARG A 145 0.12 -17.48 -22.76
N PRO A 146 0.08 -17.49 -24.11
CA PRO A 146 -0.38 -18.64 -24.90
C PRO A 146 0.56 -19.85 -24.80
#